data_AF-A0A8X8C1X6-F1
#
_entry.id   AF-A0A8X8C1X6-F1
#
_cell.length_a   1.000
_cell.length_b   1.000
_cell.length_c   1.000
_cell.angle_alpha   90.00
_cell.angle_beta   90.00
_cell.angle_gamma   90.00
#
_symmetry.space_group_name_H-M   'P 1'
#
loop_
_entity.id
_entity.type
_entity.pdbx_description
1 polymer ?
#
loop_
_entity_poly.entity_id
_entity_poly.type
_entity_poly.pdbx_seq_one_letter_code
_entity_poly.pdbx_strand_id
1 'polypeptide(L)'
;MAFPDLLHLYAFVHLCFSSYSGLTDLCFYVALQARGLKKHLKRLNAPKHWMLDKLGGAFAPKPSSGPHKSRECLPLILILRNRLKYALTYREVIAILMQRHVLVDGKVRTDKTYPSGFMGTCNSFFTPTSL
;
A
#
# COMPACT_ATOMS: atom_id res chain seq x y z
N MET A 1 -18.25 -73.45 -1.97
CA MET A 1 -18.21 -72.62 -0.74
C MET A 1 -16.80 -72.06 -0.66
N ALA A 2 -16.46 -71.01 -1.42
CA ALA A 2 -16.74 -69.60 -1.16
C ALA A 2 -16.06 -69.10 0.12
N PHE A 3 -14.75 -68.85 0.02
CA PHE A 3 -14.03 -67.89 0.87
C PHE A 3 -13.33 -66.88 -0.05
N PRO A 4 -14.05 -65.89 -0.61
CA PRO A 4 -13.43 -64.62 -0.93
C PRO A 4 -13.26 -63.81 0.38
N ASP A 5 -12.82 -62.55 0.30
CA ASP A 5 -13.03 -61.55 1.36
C ASP A 5 -11.92 -61.28 2.39
N LEU A 6 -10.65 -61.28 1.97
CA LEU A 6 -9.62 -60.53 2.73
C LEU A 6 -8.67 -59.69 1.87
N LEU A 7 -8.52 -60.02 0.59
CA LEU A 7 -7.73 -59.22 -0.36
C LEU A 7 -8.50 -58.04 -0.97
N HIS A 8 -9.84 -58.10 -1.03
CA HIS A 8 -10.65 -56.99 -1.54
C HIS A 8 -10.82 -55.85 -0.53
N LEU A 9 -10.85 -56.14 0.78
CA LEU A 9 -10.95 -55.10 1.80
C LEU A 9 -9.63 -54.31 1.93
N TYR A 10 -8.48 -54.97 1.78
CA TYR A 10 -7.18 -54.30 1.87
C TYR A 10 -6.91 -53.36 0.68
N ALA A 11 -7.33 -53.76 -0.53
CA ALA A 11 -7.26 -52.90 -1.71
C ALA A 11 -8.17 -51.66 -1.60
N PHE A 12 -9.35 -51.79 -0.97
CA PHE A 12 -10.27 -50.67 -0.81
C PHE A 12 -9.78 -49.63 0.20
N VAL A 13 -9.13 -50.06 1.30
CA VAL A 13 -8.56 -49.15 2.30
C VAL A 13 -7.29 -48.45 1.78
N HIS A 14 -6.47 -49.13 0.98
CA HIS A 14 -5.23 -48.54 0.44
C HIS A 14 -5.47 -47.53 -0.70
N LEU A 15 -6.54 -47.72 -1.49
CA LEU A 15 -6.97 -46.74 -2.50
C LEU A 15 -7.65 -45.51 -1.87
N CYS A 16 -8.36 -45.67 -0.75
CA CYS A 16 -9.03 -44.55 -0.09
C CYS A 16 -8.03 -43.60 0.61
N PHE A 17 -6.91 -44.13 1.13
CA PHE A 17 -5.88 -43.32 1.81
C PHE A 17 -5.00 -42.50 0.85
N SER A 18 -4.93 -42.89 -0.43
CA SER A 18 -4.23 -42.08 -1.46
C SER A 18 -5.07 -40.92 -2.00
N SER A 19 -6.35 -40.81 -1.61
CA SER A 19 -7.24 -39.74 -2.09
C SER A 19 -7.56 -38.65 -1.05
N TYR A 20 -7.15 -38.84 0.22
CA TYR A 20 -7.46 -37.91 1.31
C TYR A 20 -6.28 -37.06 1.81
N SER A 21 -5.11 -37.15 1.19
CA SER A 21 -4.00 -36.22 1.43
C SER A 21 -4.10 -34.91 0.62
N GLY A 22 -5.03 -34.82 -0.35
CA GLY A 22 -5.14 -33.64 -1.22
C GLY A 22 -6.11 -32.54 -0.76
N LEU A 23 -7.06 -32.84 0.13
CA LEU A 23 -8.12 -31.88 0.49
C LEU A 23 -7.75 -30.92 1.65
N THR A 24 -6.80 -31.28 2.50
CA THR A 24 -6.30 -30.36 3.55
C THR A 24 -5.29 -29.35 3.00
N ASP A 25 -4.59 -29.67 1.92
CA ASP A 25 -3.66 -28.75 1.26
C ASP A 25 -4.37 -27.71 0.37
N LEU A 26 -5.49 -28.08 -0.25
CA LEU A 26 -6.25 -27.14 -1.09
C LEU A 26 -6.95 -26.05 -0.25
N CYS A 27 -7.39 -26.38 0.97
CA CYS A 27 -7.95 -25.40 1.91
C CYS A 27 -6.89 -24.40 2.39
N PHE A 28 -5.64 -24.82 2.57
CA PHE A 28 -4.54 -23.93 2.93
C PHE A 28 -4.11 -23.03 1.76
N TYR A 29 -4.13 -23.55 0.52
CA TYR A 29 -3.73 -22.76 -0.65
C TYR A 29 -4.71 -21.64 -1.02
N VAL A 30 -6.01 -21.79 -0.73
CA VAL A 30 -7.04 -20.77 -1.03
C VAL A 30 -6.97 -19.56 -0.09
N ALA A 31 -6.39 -19.67 1.10
CA ALA A 31 -6.26 -18.55 2.05
C ALA A 31 -5.22 -17.47 1.65
N LEU A 32 -4.35 -17.74 0.67
CA LEU A 32 -3.27 -16.83 0.26
C LEU A 32 -3.67 -15.78 -0.78
N GLN A 33 -4.93 -15.69 -1.21
CA GLN A 33 -5.26 -14.89 -2.38
C GLN A 33 -6.53 -14.05 -2.35
N ALA A 34 -6.84 -13.38 -1.24
CA ALA A 34 -7.53 -12.09 -1.31
C ALA A 34 -6.55 -10.97 -1.70
N ARG A 35 -5.85 -11.09 -2.84
CA ARG A 35 -4.77 -10.19 -3.25
C ARG A 35 -5.25 -9.11 -4.21
N GLY A 36 -6.09 -8.20 -3.71
CA GLY A 36 -6.37 -6.92 -4.38
C GLY A 36 -5.35 -5.83 -4.03
N LEU A 37 -5.22 -4.79 -4.87
CA LEU A 37 -4.42 -3.60 -4.52
C LEU A 37 -4.96 -2.96 -3.24
N LYS A 38 -4.17 -3.00 -2.15
CA LYS A 38 -4.51 -2.36 -0.88
C LYS A 38 -4.51 -0.84 -1.04
N LYS A 39 -5.70 -0.21 -1.03
CA LYS A 39 -5.88 1.24 -1.19
C LYS A 39 -5.40 2.06 0.02
N HIS A 40 -5.38 1.46 1.21
CA HIS A 40 -5.02 2.14 2.46
C HIS A 40 -3.71 1.60 3.03
N LEU A 41 -2.93 2.49 3.65
CA LEU A 41 -1.70 2.17 4.36
C LEU A 41 -1.90 2.44 5.86
N LYS A 42 -1.70 1.41 6.69
CA LYS A 42 -1.69 1.57 8.15
C LYS A 42 -0.45 2.36 8.56
N ARG A 43 -0.59 3.23 9.55
CA ARG A 43 0.48 4.12 9.99
C ARG A 43 1.68 3.38 10.59
N LEU A 44 1.44 2.27 11.26
CA LEU A 44 2.50 1.39 11.78
C LEU A 44 3.39 0.79 10.68
N ASN A 45 2.85 0.63 9.48
CA ASN A 45 3.58 0.12 8.31
C ASN A 45 4.21 1.24 7.48
N ALA A 46 4.05 2.50 7.88
CA ALA A 46 4.67 3.62 7.19
C ALA A 46 6.19 3.59 7.38
N PRO A 47 6.96 4.04 6.39
CA PRO A 47 8.42 4.13 6.52
C PRO A 47 8.83 5.04 7.70
N LYS A 48 9.82 4.60 8.49
CA LYS A 48 10.29 5.36 9.67
C LYS A 48 10.83 6.76 9.31
N HIS A 49 11.43 6.92 8.13
CA HIS A 49 12.00 8.19 7.67
C HIS A 49 10.95 9.31 7.46
N TRP A 50 9.65 8.98 7.43
CA TRP A 50 8.58 9.97 7.33
C TRP A 50 8.37 10.76 8.63
N MET A 51 8.97 10.32 9.74
CA MET A 51 8.84 10.97 11.06
C MET A 51 7.38 11.27 11.41
N LEU A 52 6.54 10.24 11.28
CA LEU A 52 5.13 10.29 11.65
C LEU A 52 4.96 9.86 13.11
N ASP A 53 4.25 10.67 13.91
CA ASP A 53 3.92 10.30 15.28
C ASP A 53 3.05 9.06 15.32
N LYS A 54 3.25 8.19 16.32
CA LYS A 54 2.49 6.94 16.48
C LYS A 54 1.02 7.17 16.85
N LEU A 55 0.72 8.30 17.52
CA LEU A 55 -0.60 8.63 18.06
C LEU A 55 -1.45 9.53 17.12
N GLY A 56 -0.86 10.09 16.05
CA GLY A 56 -1.52 11.04 15.14
C GLY A 56 -2.53 10.44 14.15
N GLY A 57 -3.17 9.32 14.50
CA GLY A 57 -4.20 8.62 13.71
C GLY A 57 -3.80 7.22 13.22
N ALA A 58 -4.80 6.41 12.84
CA ALA A 58 -4.59 5.00 12.47
C ALA A 58 -3.99 4.79 11.06
N PHE A 59 -4.13 5.77 10.16
CA PHE A 59 -3.75 5.67 8.76
C PHE A 59 -2.68 6.69 8.38
N ALA A 60 -1.84 6.31 7.42
CA ALA A 60 -0.89 7.20 6.77
C ALA A 60 -1.31 7.42 5.31
N PRO A 61 -0.95 8.58 4.71
CA PRO A 61 -1.11 8.79 3.28
C PRO A 61 -0.39 7.67 2.52
N LYS A 62 -1.17 6.87 1.78
CA LYS A 62 -0.58 5.92 0.83
C LYS A 62 -0.13 6.73 -0.40
N PRO A 63 1.14 6.66 -0.80
CA PRO A 63 1.60 7.31 -2.00
C PRO A 63 0.97 6.63 -3.22
N SER A 64 0.58 7.40 -4.22
CA SER A 64 0.15 6.85 -5.51
C SER A 64 1.31 6.17 -6.21
N SER A 65 1.01 5.23 -7.12
CA SER A 65 2.03 4.70 -8.02
C SER A 65 2.52 5.84 -8.91
N GLY A 66 3.79 6.19 -8.77
CA GLY A 66 4.43 7.27 -9.52
C GLY A 66 5.89 6.93 -9.78
N PRO A 67 6.72 7.92 -10.13
CA PRO A 67 8.10 7.69 -10.56
C PRO A 67 8.99 7.03 -9.49
N HIS A 68 8.62 7.17 -8.21
CA HIS A 68 9.40 6.67 -7.09
C HIS A 68 8.70 5.53 -6.34
N LYS A 69 9.50 4.61 -5.79
CA LYS A 69 9.02 3.53 -4.93
C LYS A 69 8.41 4.11 -3.65
N SER A 70 7.34 3.49 -3.15
CA SER A 70 6.60 3.96 -1.96
C SER A 70 7.44 4.06 -0.68
N ARG A 71 8.58 3.36 -0.62
CA ARG A 71 9.49 3.34 0.55
C ARG A 71 10.60 4.39 0.45
N GLU A 72 10.83 4.96 -0.73
CA GLU A 72 11.91 5.92 -1.01
C GLU A 72 11.34 7.32 -1.32
N CYS A 73 10.02 7.45 -1.35
CA CYS A 73 9.32 8.70 -1.61
C CYS A 73 8.74 9.32 -0.34
N LEU A 74 8.53 10.63 -0.38
CA LEU A 74 7.69 11.39 0.55
C LEU A 74 6.48 11.93 -0.22
N PRO A 75 5.23 11.63 0.21
CA PRO A 75 4.05 12.19 -0.43
C PRO A 75 3.93 13.69 -0.16
N LEU A 76 3.42 14.44 -1.15
CA LEU A 76 3.29 15.91 -1.08
C LEU A 76 2.61 16.44 0.18
N ILE A 77 1.59 15.73 0.65
CA ILE A 77 0.91 16.10 1.90
C ILE A 77 1.82 16.10 3.14
N LEU A 78 2.81 15.18 3.19
CA LEU A 78 3.75 15.15 4.30
C LEU A 78 4.79 16.26 4.19
N ILE A 79 5.16 16.66 2.98
CA ILE A 79 6.09 17.76 2.76
C ILE A 79 5.45 19.08 3.22
N LEU A 80 4.22 19.35 2.78
CA LEU A 80 3.50 20.58 3.13
C LEU A 80 3.21 20.69 4.63
N ARG A 81 2.91 19.57 5.32
CA ARG A 81 2.60 19.55 6.74
C ARG A 81 3.82 19.43 7.65
N ASN A 82 4.67 18.43 7.44
CA ASN A 82 5.73 18.06 8.38
C ASN A 82 7.07 18.78 8.12
N ARG A 83 7.30 19.27 6.89
CA ARG A 83 8.54 19.99 6.53
C ARG A 83 8.33 21.48 6.47
N LEU A 84 7.43 21.92 5.59
CA LEU A 84 7.22 23.33 5.28
C LEU A 84 6.24 24.01 6.25
N LYS A 85 5.42 23.23 6.98
CA LYS A 85 4.42 23.71 7.95
C LYS A 85 3.47 24.79 7.40
N TYR A 86 3.16 24.75 6.10
CA TYR A 86 2.19 25.65 5.48
C TYR A 86 0.73 25.29 5.78
N ALA A 87 0.50 24.05 6.23
CA ALA A 87 -0.81 23.55 6.59
C ALA A 87 -0.69 22.67 7.84
N LEU A 88 -1.68 22.80 8.74
CA LEU A 88 -1.86 21.97 9.92
C LEU A 88 -2.79 20.80 9.60
N THR A 89 -3.83 21.06 8.81
CA THR A 89 -4.89 20.08 8.52
C THR A 89 -4.83 19.53 7.08
N TYR A 90 -5.44 18.36 6.88
CA TYR A 90 -5.57 17.74 5.55
C TYR A 90 -6.36 18.62 4.55
N ARG A 91 -7.31 19.41 5.06
CA ARG A 91 -8.18 20.27 4.22
C ARG A 91 -7.42 21.47 3.67
N GLU A 92 -6.60 22.11 4.49
CA GLU A 92 -5.70 23.19 4.05
C GLU A 92 -4.74 22.73 2.97
N VAL A 93 -4.15 21.53 3.12
CA VAL A 93 -3.28 20.96 2.09
C VAL A 93 -4.01 20.80 0.76
N ILE A 94 -5.26 20.35 0.79
CA ILE A 94 -6.08 20.22 -0.42
C ILE A 94 -6.33 21.61 -1.03
N ALA A 95 -6.68 22.60 -0.22
CA ALA A 95 -6.90 23.97 -0.70
C ALA A 95 -5.65 24.55 -1.40
N ILE A 96 -4.47 24.39 -0.79
CA ILE A 96 -3.19 24.84 -1.37
C ILE A 96 -2.91 24.13 -2.71
N LEU A 97 -3.15 22.82 -2.79
CA LEU A 97 -2.96 22.05 -4.02
C LEU A 97 -3.95 22.44 -5.12
N MET A 98 -5.20 22.80 -4.77
CA MET A 98 -6.20 23.25 -5.74
C MET A 98 -5.84 24.61 -6.36
N GLN A 99 -5.13 25.46 -5.62
CA GLN A 99 -4.63 26.74 -6.12
C GLN A 99 -3.46 26.60 -7.11
N ARG A 100 -2.94 25.38 -7.33
CA ARG A 100 -1.88 25.08 -8.33
C ARG A 100 -0.54 25.78 -8.09
N HIS A 101 -0.27 26.24 -6.88
CA HIS A 101 1.00 26.88 -6.50
C HIS A 101 2.15 25.90 -6.24
N VAL A 102 1.88 24.58 -6.21
CA VAL A 102 2.89 23.56 -5.91
C VAL A 102 3.40 22.94 -7.22
N LEU A 103 4.68 23.18 -7.49
CA LEU A 103 5.41 22.65 -8.63
C LEU A 103 6.36 21.55 -8.15
N VAL A 104 6.30 20.40 -8.81
CA VAL A 104 7.24 19.28 -8.60
C VAL A 104 7.92 19.02 -9.93
N ASP A 105 9.25 19.14 -9.96
CA ASP A 105 10.06 18.96 -11.17
C ASP A 105 9.57 19.84 -12.34
N GLY A 106 9.19 21.09 -12.03
CA GLY A 106 8.71 22.06 -13.02
C GLY A 106 7.29 21.82 -13.55
N LYS A 107 6.55 20.83 -13.04
CA LYS A 107 5.16 20.56 -13.41
C LYS A 107 4.21 20.81 -12.24
N VAL A 108 3.10 21.48 -12.51
CA VAL A 108 2.03 21.69 -11.52
C VAL A 108 1.39 20.34 -11.20
N ARG A 109 1.39 19.95 -9.92
CA ARG A 109 0.75 18.72 -9.45
C ARG A 109 -0.28 19.05 -8.39
N THR A 110 -1.52 18.62 -8.63
CA THR A 110 -2.65 18.77 -7.69
C THR A 110 -2.85 17.52 -6.81
N ASP A 111 -2.10 16.46 -7.09
CA ASP A 111 -2.23 15.17 -6.42
C ASP A 111 -1.62 15.16 -5.01
N LYS A 112 -2.47 15.17 -3.98
CA LYS A 112 -2.06 15.13 -2.56
C LYS A 112 -1.13 13.98 -2.16
N THR A 113 -1.24 12.84 -2.84
CA THR A 113 -0.46 11.61 -2.57
C THR A 113 0.62 11.36 -3.61
N TYR A 114 0.96 12.36 -4.43
CA TYR A 114 2.04 12.22 -5.39
C TYR A 114 3.36 11.88 -4.69
N PRO A 115 4.05 10.79 -5.08
CA PRO A 115 5.32 10.42 -4.49
C PRO A 115 6.42 11.36 -5.00
N SER A 116 6.87 12.28 -4.15
CA SER A 116 8.08 13.07 -4.44
C SER A 116 9.31 12.35 -3.88
N GLY A 117 10.33 12.13 -4.70
CA GLY A 117 11.56 11.46 -4.31
C GLY A 117 12.55 12.38 -3.59
N PHE A 118 13.57 11.79 -2.95
CA PHE A 118 14.66 12.50 -2.26
C PHE A 118 15.40 13.54 -3.14
N MET A 119 15.44 13.32 -4.45
CA MET A 119 16.07 14.23 -5.43
C MET A 119 15.07 15.14 -6.16
N GLY A 120 13.76 14.97 -5.92
CA GLY A 120 12.74 15.81 -6.54
C GLY A 120 12.78 17.19 -5.91
N THR A 121 13.25 18.18 -6.67
CA THR A 121 13.29 19.56 -6.19
C THR A 121 11.85 20.05 -6.11
N CYS A 122 11.27 19.98 -4.91
CA CYS A 122 10.03 20.66 -4.59
C CYS A 122 10.35 22.15 -4.50
N ASN A 123 10.65 22.76 -5.65
CA ASN A 123 10.76 24.19 -5.69
C ASN A 123 9.35 24.73 -5.43
N SER A 124 9.13 25.20 -4.20
CA SER A 124 8.05 26.11 -3.88
C SER A 124 8.33 27.42 -4.63
N PHE A 125 8.13 27.40 -5.94
CA PHE A 125 7.95 28.61 -6.69
C PHE A 125 6.49 28.99 -6.44
N PHE A 126 6.28 29.79 -5.39
CA PHE A 126 5.57 31.04 -5.64
C PHE A 126 6.23 31.61 -6.91
N THR A 127 5.70 31.30 -8.09
CA THR A 127 5.90 32.21 -9.19
C THR A 127 5.33 33.51 -8.65
N PRO A 128 6.12 34.58 -8.46
CA PRO A 128 5.50 35.86 -8.29
C PRO A 128 4.60 36.00 -9.51
N THR A 129 3.29 35.95 -9.30
CA THR A 129 2.34 36.51 -10.24
C THR A 129 2.82 37.94 -10.44
N SER A 130 3.55 38.14 -11.55
CA SER A 130 3.62 39.37 -12.34
C SER A 130 3.19 40.62 -11.58
N LEU A 131 4.17 41.32 -11.02
CA LEU A 131 4.21 42.79 -11.01
C LEU A 131 5.29 43.22 -12.00
#